data_AF-A0A952TDV2-F1
#
_entry.id   AF-A0A952TDV2-F1
#
_cell.length_a   1.000
_cell.length_b   1.000
_cell.length_c   1.000
_cell.angle_alpha   90.00
_cell.angle_beta   90.00
_cell.angle_gamma   90.00
#
_symmetry.space_group_name_H-M   'P 1'
#
loop_
_entity.id
_entity.type
_entity.pdbx_description
1 polymer ?
#
loop_
_entity_poly.entity_id
_entity_poly.type
_entity_poly.pdbx_seq_one_letter_code
_entity_poly.pdbx_strand_id
1 'polypeptide(L)'
;MKKFEIQYISRYCEEKHYYTEIISAKTETDALKKIAKFMDCDDYEKFFDPTFQWEDGSFISRFKCINEVKETVCLHCNGTGKIYLTE
;
A
#
# COMPACT_ATOMS: atom_id res chain seq x y z
N MET A 1 -0.10 -12.51 -12.79
CA MET A 1 -0.40 -11.13 -12.31
C MET A 1 0.35 -10.97 -11.01
N LYS A 2 1.10 -9.88 -10.85
CA LYS A 2 1.98 -9.65 -9.69
C LYS A 2 1.18 -9.10 -8.52
N LYS A 3 1.72 -9.21 -7.31
CA LYS A 3 1.16 -8.63 -6.09
C LYS A 3 2.15 -7.56 -5.61
N PHE A 4 1.61 -6.41 -5.24
CA PHE A 4 2.39 -5.31 -4.70
C PHE A 4 1.87 -4.97 -3.33
N GLU A 5 2.77 -4.97 -2.35
CA GLU A 5 2.52 -4.44 -1.03
C GLU A 5 2.79 -2.94 -1.04
N ILE A 6 1.80 -2.15 -0.65
CA ILE A 6 1.89 -0.70 -0.55
C ILE A 6 1.74 -0.31 0.92
N GLN A 7 2.74 0.37 1.44
CA GLN A 7 2.73 0.86 2.82
C GLN A 7 2.53 2.37 2.84
N TYR A 8 1.70 2.84 3.77
CA TYR A 8 1.53 4.26 4.07
C TYR A 8 1.28 4.46 5.56
N ILE A 9 1.44 5.70 5.99
CA ILE A 9 1.28 6.11 7.39
C ILE A 9 0.21 7.17 7.43
N SER A 10 -0.78 7.02 8.30
CA SER A 10 -1.79 8.06 8.53
C SER A 10 -1.69 8.57 9.96
N ARG A 11 -1.88 9.87 10.13
CA ARG A 11 -1.80 10.55 11.43
C ARG A 11 -3.03 11.39 11.70
N TYR A 12 -3.47 11.34 12.94
CA TYR A 12 -4.49 12.23 13.48
C TYR A 12 -4.07 12.64 14.90
N CYS A 13 -3.80 13.94 15.09
CA CYS A 13 -3.22 14.46 16.33
C CYS A 13 -1.96 13.67 16.76
N GLU A 14 -2.02 12.93 17.88
CA GLU A 14 -0.93 12.11 18.40
C GLU A 14 -0.99 10.64 17.92
N GLU A 15 -2.11 10.24 17.29
CA GLU A 15 -2.30 8.89 16.78
C GLU A 15 -1.57 8.71 15.45
N LYS A 16 -0.84 7.59 15.34
CA LYS A 16 -0.08 7.22 14.15
C LYS A 16 -0.37 5.77 13.81
N HIS A 17 -0.97 5.55 12.65
CA HIS A 17 -1.29 4.24 12.14
C HIS A 17 -0.40 3.90 10.94
N TYR A 18 -0.01 2.63 10.85
CA TYR A 18 0.72 2.09 9.73
C TYR A 18 -0.21 1.15 8.98
N TYR A 19 -0.43 1.44 7.70
CA TYR A 19 -1.32 0.67 6.86
C TYR A 19 -0.52 -0.05 5.78
N THR A 20 -1.06 -1.19 5.39
CA THR A 20 -0.52 -2.04 4.34
C THR A 20 -1.66 -2.51 3.46
N GLU A 21 -1.55 -2.24 2.17
CA GLU A 21 -2.52 -2.66 1.15
C GLU A 21 -1.85 -3.61 0.15
N ILE A 22 -2.55 -4.68 -0.22
CA ILE A 22 -2.06 -5.64 -1.21
C ILE A 22 -2.82 -5.48 -2.52
N ILE A 23 -2.15 -4.95 -3.54
CA ILE A 23 -2.72 -4.71 -4.86
C ILE A 23 -2.23 -5.73 -5.88
N SER A 24 -3.16 -6.37 -6.59
CA SER A 24 -2.82 -7.16 -7.78
C SER A 24 -2.70 -6.25 -9.01
N ALA A 25 -1.55 -6.27 -9.70
CA ALA A 25 -1.32 -5.47 -10.91
C ALA A 25 -0.36 -6.16 -11.89
N LYS A 26 -0.22 -5.62 -13.11
CA LYS A 26 0.75 -6.12 -14.10
C LYS A 26 2.14 -5.53 -13.84
N THR A 27 2.19 -4.27 -13.46
CA THR A 27 3.41 -3.49 -13.19
C THR A 27 3.27 -2.72 -11.88
N GLU A 28 4.39 -2.23 -11.35
CA GLU A 28 4.40 -1.35 -10.17
C GLU A 28 3.61 -0.05 -10.43
N THR A 29 3.80 0.56 -11.60
CA THR A 29 3.05 1.75 -12.03
C THR A 29 1.54 1.50 -12.06
N ASP A 30 1.10 0.33 -12.54
CA ASP A 30 -0.33 -0.03 -12.51
C ASP A 30 -0.86 -0.19 -11.07
N ALA A 31 -0.03 -0.67 -10.14
CA ALA A 31 -0.39 -0.75 -8.73
C ALA A 31 -0.50 0.64 -8.09
N LEU A 32 0.45 1.54 -8.39
CA LEU A 32 0.43 2.92 -7.92
C LEU A 32 -0.79 3.68 -8.44
N LYS A 33 -1.15 3.52 -9.72
CA LYS A 33 -2.37 4.11 -10.28
C LYS A 33 -3.64 3.61 -9.59
N LYS A 34 -3.67 2.33 -9.21
CA LYS A 34 -4.80 1.75 -8.48
C LYS A 34 -4.91 2.30 -7.06
N ILE A 35 -3.81 2.39 -6.31
CA ILE A 35 -3.86 2.97 -4.96
C ILE A 35 -4.18 4.46 -5.02
N ALA A 36 -3.64 5.21 -6.00
CA ALA A 36 -3.95 6.62 -6.19
C ALA A 36 -5.46 6.83 -6.34
N LYS A 37 -6.10 6.04 -7.22
CA LYS A 37 -7.55 6.07 -7.39
C LYS A 37 -8.33 5.66 -6.14
N PHE A 38 -7.84 4.68 -5.37
CA PHE A 38 -8.48 4.26 -4.12
C PHE A 38 -8.43 5.36 -3.05
N MET A 39 -7.34 6.15 -3.04
CA MET A 39 -7.09 7.25 -2.10
C MET A 39 -7.59 8.61 -2.61
N ASP A 40 -8.37 8.65 -3.69
CA ASP A 40 -8.84 9.88 -4.35
C ASP A 40 -7.69 10.87 -4.69
N CYS A 41 -6.53 10.31 -5.06
CA CYS A 41 -5.37 11.06 -5.50
C CYS A 41 -5.31 11.06 -7.04
N ASP A 42 -5.42 12.23 -7.65
CA ASP A 42 -5.43 12.41 -9.11
C ASP A 42 -4.12 12.01 -9.80
N ASP A 43 -3.00 12.05 -9.07
CA ASP A 43 -1.66 11.87 -9.64
C ASP A 43 -0.80 10.94 -8.77
N TYR A 44 -0.57 9.73 -9.29
CA TYR A 44 0.24 8.71 -8.63
C TYR A 44 1.72 9.10 -8.51
N GLU A 45 2.21 10.01 -9.36
CA GLU A 45 3.63 10.41 -9.36
C GLU A 45 3.98 11.20 -8.10
N LYS A 46 2.99 11.83 -7.47
CA LYS A 46 3.15 12.51 -6.18
C LYS A 46 3.61 11.57 -5.07
N PHE A 47 3.37 10.26 -5.16
CA PHE A 47 3.87 9.31 -4.16
C PHE A 47 5.40 9.20 -4.14
N PHE A 48 6.09 9.61 -5.20
CA PHE A 48 7.56 9.67 -5.22
C PHE A 48 8.11 10.93 -4.54
N ASP A 49 7.27 11.93 -4.28
CA ASP A 49 7.66 13.10 -3.48
C ASP A 49 7.55 12.75 -1.99
N PRO A 50 8.67 12.73 -1.23
CA PRO A 50 8.68 12.39 0.19
C PRO A 50 7.90 13.38 1.07
N THR A 51 7.58 14.56 0.54
CA THR A 51 6.81 15.60 1.24
C THR A 51 5.32 15.54 0.94
N PHE A 52 4.91 14.82 -0.12
CA PHE A 52 3.52 14.69 -0.50
C PHE A 52 2.70 13.98 0.57
N GLN A 53 1.55 14.55 0.87
CA GLN A 53 0.59 14.06 1.84
C GLN A 53 -0.81 14.21 1.24
N TRP A 54 -1.73 13.32 1.61
CA TRP A 54 -3.13 13.42 1.23
C TRP A 54 -4.04 13.32 2.44
N GLU A 55 -5.23 13.89 2.32
CA GLU A 55 -6.28 13.77 3.33
C GLU A 55 -7.00 12.43 3.15
N ASP A 56 -7.16 11.70 4.25
CA ASP A 56 -7.89 10.43 4.32
C ASP A 56 -8.92 10.54 5.46
N GLY A 57 -10.06 11.15 5.14
CA GLY A 57 -11.03 11.58 6.14
C GLY A 57 -10.44 12.63 7.09
N SER A 58 -10.39 12.33 8.39
CA SER A 58 -9.77 13.21 9.39
C SER A 58 -8.25 13.03 9.50
N PHE A 59 -7.67 12.03 8.82
CA PHE A 59 -6.26 11.70 8.93
C PHE A 59 -5.46 12.36 7.80
N ILE A 60 -4.19 12.65 8.07
CA ILE A 60 -3.21 13.01 7.06
C ILE A 60 -2.33 11.80 6.79
N SER A 61 -2.35 11.34 5.54
CA SER A 61 -1.70 10.13 5.08
C SER A 61 -0.47 10.45 4.23
N ARG A 62 0.55 9.59 4.32
CA ARG A 62 1.80 9.70 3.56
C ARG A 62 2.28 8.34 3.09
N PHE A 63 2.65 8.28 1.81
CA PHE A 63 3.21 7.10 1.18
C PHE A 63 4.57 6.76 1.80
N LYS A 64 4.85 5.47 1.97
CA LYS A 64 6.11 4.99 2.53
C LYS A 64 6.92 4.21 1.49
N CYS A 65 6.32 3.18 0.92
CA CYS A 65 6.96 2.37 -0.10
C CYS A 65 5.95 1.47 -0.83
N ILE A 66 6.42 0.93 -1.95
CA ILE A 66 5.80 -0.16 -2.68
C ILE A 66 6.84 -1.26 -2.88
N ASN A 67 6.47 -2.51 -2.68
CA ASN A 67 7.33 -3.66 -2.94
C ASN A 67 6.55 -4.75 -3.70
N GLU A 68 7.18 -5.41 -4.67
CA GLU A 68 6.65 -6.65 -5.21
C GLU A 68 6.73 -7.75 -4.14
N VAL A 69 5.64 -8.52 -4.00
CA VAL A 69 5.53 -9.59 -3.01
C VAL A 69 5.05 -10.88 -3.66
N LYS A 70 5.51 -12.00 -3.11
CA LYS A 70 5.01 -13.34 -3.46
C LYS A 70 3.94 -13.76 -2.47
N GLU A 71 2.79 -14.16 -2.99
CA GLU A 71 1.74 -14.82 -2.21
C GLU A 71 2.15 -16.27 -1.95
N THR A 72 2.18 -16.67 -0.68
CA THR A 72 2.40 -18.05 -0.27
C THR A 72 1.38 -18.47 0.80
N VAL A 73 1.19 -19.77 0.94
CA VAL A 73 0.24 -20.33 1.91
C VAL A 73 0.84 -20.26 3.32
N CYS A 74 0.00 -19.88 4.29
CA CYS A 74 0.39 -19.89 5.69
C CYS A 74 0.39 -21.32 6.23
N LEU A 75 1.58 -21.87 6.48
CA LEU A 75 1.74 -23.21 7.04
C LEU A 75 1.19 -23.32 8.47
N HIS A 76 1.24 -22.23 9.26
CA HIS A 76 0.68 -22.19 10.60
C HIS A 76 -0.86 -22.24 10.64
N CYS A 77 -1.52 -21.84 9.55
CA CYS A 77 -2.98 -21.86 9.44
C CYS A 77 -3.47 -23.10 8.67
N ASN A 78 -2.69 -24.18 8.58
CA ASN A 78 -3.01 -25.35 7.74
C ASN A 78 -3.34 -24.98 6.28
N GLY A 79 -2.70 -23.94 5.73
CA GLY A 79 -2.92 -23.49 4.36
C GLY A 79 -4.18 -22.65 4.13
N THR A 80 -4.98 -22.34 5.16
CA THR A 80 -6.17 -21.49 5.03
C THR A 80 -5.84 -19.99 4.96
N GLY A 81 -4.69 -19.59 5.51
CA GLY A 81 -4.19 -18.21 5.46
C GLY A 81 -3.27 -17.96 4.27
N LYS A 82 -3.18 -16.70 3.84
CA LYS A 82 -2.21 -16.23 2.86
C LYS A 82 -1.18 -15.34 3.55
N ILE A 83 0.09 -15.51 3.19
CA ILE A 83 1.19 -14.65 3.62
C ILE A 83 1.83 -14.03 2.37
N TYR A 84 2.26 -12.78 2.50
CA TYR A 84 2.94 -12.05 1.44
C TYR A 84 4.37 -11.82 1.89
N LEU A 85 5.33 -12.31 1.11
CA LEU A 85 6.75 -12.16 1.38
C LEU A 85 7.34 -11.19 0.35
N THR A 86 8.08 -10.20 0.83
CA THR A 86 8.91 -9.32 0.01
C THR A 86 9.94 -10.15 -0.74
N GLU A 87 10.08 -9.90 -2.05
CA GLU A 87 11.14 -10.51 -2.87
C GLU A 87 12.53 -9.97 -2.55
#